data_AF-A0A3N7GRQ2-F1
#
_entry.id   AF-A0A3N7GRQ2-F1
#
_cell.length_a   1.000
_cell.length_b   1.000
_cell.length_c   1.000
_cell.angle_alpha   90.00
_cell.angle_beta   90.00
_cell.angle_gamma   90.00
#
_symmetry.space_group_name_H-M   'P 1'
#
loop_
_entity.id
_entity.type
_entity.pdbx_description
1 polymer ?
#
loop_
_entity_poly.entity_id
_entity_poly.type
_entity_poly.pdbx_seq_one_letter_code
_entity_poly.pdbx_strand_id
1 'polypeptide(L)' 'MALGSDGNTYAWGQNYYGQLGDGTNTDSNTPVQVQAPAGVTFTSISGGGLHSVAL' A
#
# COMPACT_ATOMS: atom_id res chain seq x y z
N MET A 1 -5.33 1.84 -0.34
CA MET A 1 -4.54 1.78 -1.59
C MET A 1 -5.50 1.78 -2.79
N ALA A 2 -5.03 2.09 -4.00
CA ALA A 2 -5.79 2.09 -5.24
C ALA A 2 -5.00 1.39 -6.36
N LEU A 3 -5.70 0.77 -7.32
CA LEU A 3 -5.09 0.32 -8.58
C LEU A 3 -5.08 1.50 -9.54
N GLY A 4 -3.90 1.96 -9.91
CA GLY A 4 -3.76 2.96 -10.96
C GLY A 4 -4.18 2.38 -12.30
N SER A 5 -4.65 3.25 -13.20
CA SER A 5 -4.94 2.87 -14.59
C SER A 5 -3.71 2.36 -15.37
N ASP A 6 -2.53 2.53 -14.78
CA ASP A 6 -1.24 2.03 -15.25
C ASP A 6 -0.93 0.59 -14.79
N GLY A 7 -1.83 -0.04 -14.02
CA GLY A 7 -1.68 -1.40 -13.52
C GLY A 7 -0.86 -1.51 -12.23
N ASN A 8 -0.46 -0.39 -11.63
CA ASN A 8 0.31 -0.37 -10.39
C ASN A 8 -0.59 -0.22 -9.15
N THR A 9 -0.17 -0.79 -8.03
CA THR A 9 -0.88 -0.64 -6.75
C THR A 9 -0.28 0.52 -5.97
N TYR A 10 -1.12 1.37 -5.37
CA TYR A 10 -0.70 2.59 -4.69
C TYR A 10 -1.25 2.72 -3.27
N ALA A 11 -0.39 2.82 -2.26
CA ALA A 11 -0.75 2.99 -0.86
C ALA A 11 -0.62 4.43 -0.34
N TRP A 12 -1.36 4.76 0.71
CA TRP A 12 -1.17 6.00 1.48
C TRP A 12 -1.67 5.78 2.91
N GLY A 13 -1.21 6.61 3.83
CA GLY A 13 -1.51 6.57 5.26
C GLY A 13 -0.26 6.35 6.12
N GLN A 14 -0.48 5.82 7.31
CA GLN A 14 0.61 5.47 8.23
C GLN A 14 1.45 4.33 7.69
N ASN A 15 2.77 4.45 7.86
CA ASN A 15 3.77 3.52 7.36
C ASN A 15 4.81 3.12 8.42
N TYR A 16 4.55 3.37 9.70
CA TYR A 16 5.51 3.08 10.78
C TYR A 16 6.06 1.64 10.75
N TYR A 17 5.27 0.67 10.27
CA TYR A 17 5.65 -0.74 10.13
C TYR A 17 5.93 -1.17 8.68
N GLY A 18 5.93 -0.25 7.71
CA GLY A 18 6.11 -0.58 6.29
C GLY A 18 4.82 -0.99 5.60
N GLN A 19 3.66 -0.59 6.13
CA GLN A 19 2.34 -0.95 5.60
C GLN A 19 2.08 -0.46 4.17
N LEU A 20 2.78 0.59 3.73
CA LEU A 20 2.67 1.09 2.36
C LEU A 20 3.41 0.21 1.35
N GLY A 21 4.33 -0.64 1.82
CA GLY A 21 5.11 -1.53 0.96
C GLY A 21 5.98 -0.79 -0.06
N ASP A 22 6.30 0.48 0.16
CA ASP A 22 7.11 1.32 -0.72
C ASP A 22 8.63 1.22 -0.43
N GLY A 23 9.02 0.29 0.45
CA GLY A 23 10.40 0.13 0.92
C GLY A 23 10.79 1.12 2.01
N THR A 24 9.86 1.93 2.52
CA THR A 24 10.10 2.89 3.60
C THR A 24 9.28 2.56 4.85
N ASN A 25 9.56 3.26 5.94
CA ASN A 25 8.71 3.30 7.14
C ASN A 25 8.14 4.70 7.38
N THR A 26 8.02 5.51 6.33
CA THR A 26 7.60 6.91 6.42
C THR A 26 6.14 7.05 6.00
N ASP A 27 5.34 7.66 6.88
CA ASP A 27 3.93 7.97 6.60
C ASP A 27 3.81 8.79 5.32
N SER A 28 2.80 8.50 4.50
CA SER A 28 2.54 9.25 3.27
C SER A 28 1.08 9.66 3.19
N ASN A 29 0.83 10.96 3.08
CA ASN A 29 -0.53 11.47 2.84
C ASN A 29 -0.93 11.47 1.36
N THR A 30 -0.02 11.05 0.47
CA THR A 30 -0.27 10.90 -0.98
C THR A 30 -0.03 9.47 -1.43
N PRO A 31 -0.67 9.01 -2.52
CA PRO A 31 -0.46 7.67 -3.05
C PRO A 31 1.02 7.44 -3.41
N VAL A 32 1.62 6.39 -2.85
CA VAL A 32 2.96 5.87 -3.16
C VAL A 32 2.84 4.49 -3.76
N GLN A 33 3.69 4.16 -4.72
CA GLN A 33 3.65 2.87 -5.38
C GLN A 33 4.11 1.75 -4.43
N VAL A 34 3.31 0.70 -4.33
CA VAL A 34 3.66 -0.51 -3.58
C VAL A 34 4.71 -1.30 -4.37
N GLN A 35 5.85 -1.55 -3.76
CA GLN A 35 6.90 -2.42 -4.29
C GLN A 35 6.60 -3.86 -3.89
N ALA A 36 5.78 -4.56 -4.68
CA ALA A 36 5.55 -5.98 -4.48
C ALA A 36 6.77 -6.80 -4.93
N PRO A 37 7.23 -7.79 -4.15
CA PRO A 37 8.17 -8.79 -4.64
C PRO A 37 7.61 -9.50 -5.88
N ALA A 38 8.49 -9.89 -6.81
CA ALA A 38 8.07 -10.56 -8.04
C ALA A 38 7.19 -11.79 -7.73
N GLY A 39 5.98 -11.80 -8.29
CA GLY A 39 4.99 -12.88 -8.08
C GLY A 39 4.03 -12.68 -6.91
N VAL A 40 4.14 -11.60 -6.14
CA VAL A 40 3.18 -11.24 -5.09
C VAL A 40 2.18 -10.22 -5.65
N THR A 41 0.89 -10.56 -5.59
CA THR A 41 -0.20 -9.62 -5.88
C THR A 41 -1.01 -9.45 -4.60
N PHE A 42 -1.16 -8.22 -4.14
CA PHE A 42 -2.08 -7.89 -3.06
C PHE A 42 -3.50 -7.78 -3.66
N THR A 43 -4.43 -8.65 -3.23
CA THR A 43 -5.78 -8.91 -3.77
C THR A 43 -7.02 -8.27 -3.06
N SER A 44 -6.93 -7.44 -2.03
CA SER A 44 -8.04 -6.65 -1.37
C SER A 44 -7.46 -5.67 -0.38
N ILE A 45 -8.28 -4.94 0.41
CA ILE A 45 -7.82 -4.15 1.57
C ILE A 45 -8.81 -4.08 2.75
N SER A 46 -8.46 -4.57 3.95
CA SER A 46 -9.18 -4.35 5.22
C SER A 46 -8.80 -3.02 5.89
N GLY A 47 -9.50 -1.97 5.48
CA GLY A 47 -9.49 -0.65 6.10
C GLY A 47 -10.27 -0.61 7.42
N GLY A 48 -9.66 -0.96 8.55
CA GLY A 48 -10.27 -0.80 9.87
C GLY A 48 -9.77 0.46 10.56
N GLY A 49 -10.51 1.59 10.47
CA GLY A 49 -10.43 2.82 11.29
C GLY A 49 -9.09 3.60 11.37
N LEU A 50 -7.97 2.89 11.52
CA LEU A 50 -6.59 3.35 11.67
C LEU A 50 -5.60 2.47 10.87
N HIS A 51 -6.08 1.48 10.12
CA HIS A 51 -5.24 0.57 9.35
C HIS A 51 -5.88 0.26 8.00
N SER A 52 -5.13 0.32 6.91
CA SER A 52 -5.51 -0.21 5.59
C SER A 52 -4.77 -1.52 5.36
N VAL A 53 -5.32 -2.65 5.79
CA VAL A 53 -4.84 -4.02 5.47
C VAL A 53 -5.08 -4.30 4.00
N ALA A 54 -4.37 -5.21 3.31
CA ALA A 54 -4.70 -5.71 1.97
C ALA A 54 -5.20 -7.22 1.99
N LEU A 55 -6.25 -7.75 1.27
CA LEU A 55 -6.15 -9.14 0.66
C LEU A 55 -5.03 -9.01 -0.38
#